data_AF-A0A2A5GZU4-F1
#
_entry.id   AF-A0A2A5GZU4-F1
#
_cell.length_a   1.000
_cell.length_b   1.000
_cell.length_c   1.000
_cell.angle_alpha   90.00
_cell.angle_beta   90.00
_cell.angle_gamma   90.00
#
_symmetry.space_group_name_H-M   'P 1'
#
loop_
_entity.id
_entity.type
_entity.pdbx_description
1 polymer ?
#
loop_
_entity_poly.entity_id
_entity_poly.type
_entity_poly.pdbx_seq_one_letter_code
_entity_poly.pdbx_strand_id
1 'polypeptide(L)'
;MMRSLLFLGFAFFLVLFLFSPSGWAQGTLNPDRNEPLEITADDSLEWHRTELYFRAQKNVHAVQGGTTLISDVLTARYRDGKEGMDIHTLQADGHVQIISAQSKAYGDHATYKVDTGYVVMTGRNLRLVSDGQTVSARDKFQYWVNDGRLEAVGSAVAVRLGDRIEADKLIATFTEDKQGKRTLKKLEAVGAVVITTPTEILMGELAIYQADTNIAEIHGNVKIKRGPNILEGDRAQVNLDTNISKIFGGSGETGRVRGVFYPGSETKPKIEPIPNAE
;
A
#
# COMPACT_ATOMS: atom_id res chain seq x y z
N MET A 1 -11.71 16.78 49.62
CA MET A 1 -12.67 16.36 48.57
C MET A 1 -12.42 17.21 47.34
N MET A 2 -11.63 16.72 46.38
CA MET A 2 -11.38 17.43 45.12
C MET A 2 -12.05 16.63 44.01
N ARG A 3 -13.15 17.17 43.46
CA ARG A 3 -13.89 16.58 42.34
C ARG A 3 -13.05 16.75 41.08
N SER A 4 -12.40 15.67 40.64
CA SER A 4 -11.80 15.61 39.31
C SER A 4 -12.93 15.58 38.27
N LEU A 5 -13.11 16.69 37.53
CA LEU A 5 -13.84 16.68 36.28
C LEU A 5 -12.98 15.92 35.25
N LEU A 6 -13.26 14.63 35.06
CA LEU A 6 -12.73 13.85 33.95
C LEU A 6 -13.50 14.24 32.69
N PHE A 7 -12.86 15.00 31.81
CA PHE A 7 -13.33 15.20 30.45
C PHE A 7 -13.35 13.85 29.72
N LEU A 8 -14.53 13.49 29.20
CA LEU A 8 -14.76 12.34 28.33
C LEU A 8 -14.12 12.63 26.95
N GLY A 9 -12.79 12.51 26.86
CA GLY A 9 -12.05 12.71 25.62
C GLY A 9 -12.13 11.48 24.72
N PHE A 10 -12.86 11.58 23.61
CA PHE A 10 -12.86 10.59 22.53
C PHE A 10 -11.49 10.59 21.81
N ALA A 11 -10.53 9.83 22.33
CA ALA A 11 -9.23 9.66 21.67
C ALA A 11 -9.33 8.54 20.61
N PHE A 12 -9.84 8.87 19.43
CA PHE A 12 -9.86 7.95 18.29
C PHE A 12 -8.43 7.74 17.79
N PHE A 13 -7.92 6.51 17.87
CA PHE A 13 -6.53 6.20 17.57
C PHE A 13 -6.51 5.26 16.37
N LEU A 14 -6.76 5.84 15.20
CA LEU A 14 -6.43 5.20 13.93
C LEU A 14 -4.96 5.50 13.64
N VAL A 15 -4.02 4.70 14.16
CA VAL A 15 -2.56 4.90 13.98
C VAL A 15 -2.14 4.41 12.58
N LEU A 16 -2.72 4.99 11.52
CA LEU A 16 -2.13 4.89 10.19
C LEU A 16 -0.98 5.89 10.07
N PHE A 17 0.06 5.71 10.90
CA PHE A 17 1.28 6.49 10.81
C PHE A 17 2.07 6.08 9.58
N LEU A 18 2.03 6.91 8.54
CA LEU A 18 3.00 6.87 7.47
C LEU A 18 4.34 7.48 7.92
N PHE A 19 5.40 6.77 7.51
CA PHE A 19 6.77 7.28 7.32
C PHE A 19 7.30 8.27 8.38
N SER A 20 7.98 7.75 9.40
CA SER A 20 9.01 8.55 10.07
C SER A 20 10.12 8.85 9.05
N PRO A 21 10.54 10.12 8.87
CA PRO A 21 11.67 10.46 8.03
C PRO A 21 12.97 10.24 8.81
N SER A 22 13.33 8.99 9.07
CA SER A 22 14.71 8.64 9.45
C SER A 22 15.47 8.35 8.17
N GLY A 23 16.36 9.28 7.81
CA GLY A 23 17.11 9.29 6.57
C GLY A 23 17.89 8.01 6.31
N TRP A 24 17.43 7.25 5.32
CA TRP A 24 18.17 6.23 4.57
C TRP A 24 17.63 6.28 3.14
N ALA A 25 18.50 6.13 2.14
CA ALA A 25 18.14 6.21 0.73
C ALA A 25 16.96 5.26 0.43
N GLN A 26 15.87 5.83 -0.10
CA GLN A 26 14.56 5.17 -0.18
C GLN A 26 14.34 4.69 -1.62
N GLY A 27 14.74 3.44 -1.91
CA GLY A 27 14.68 2.85 -3.25
C GLY A 27 13.32 2.24 -3.57
N THR A 28 12.71 2.76 -4.64
CA THR A 28 11.35 2.49 -5.10
C THR A 28 11.33 1.35 -6.12
N LEU A 29 10.16 0.83 -6.51
CA LEU A 29 10.01 -0.13 -7.63
C LEU A 29 10.22 0.53 -9.01
N ASN A 30 11.00 1.62 -9.09
CA ASN A 30 11.22 2.34 -10.35
C ASN A 30 12.47 1.78 -11.05
N PRO A 31 12.34 1.09 -12.19
CA PRO A 31 13.50 0.71 -12.98
C PRO A 31 14.14 1.96 -13.58
N ASP A 32 15.45 2.13 -13.39
CA ASP A 32 16.22 3.22 -14.00
C ASP A 32 16.46 2.90 -15.48
N ARG A 33 15.79 3.63 -16.38
CA ARG A 33 15.86 3.37 -17.82
C ARG A 33 17.18 3.78 -18.45
N ASN A 34 18.01 4.56 -17.76
CA ASN A 34 19.31 4.99 -18.25
C ASN A 34 20.40 3.97 -17.93
N GLU A 35 20.15 3.07 -16.99
CA GLU A 35 21.05 1.98 -16.64
C GLU A 35 20.87 0.78 -17.58
N PRO A 36 21.96 0.09 -17.96
CA PRO A 36 21.88 -1.14 -18.75
C PRO A 36 21.00 -2.20 -18.09
N LEU A 37 20.28 -2.97 -18.91
CA LEU A 37 19.57 -4.16 -18.47
C LEU A 37 20.47 -5.38 -18.63
N GLU A 38 20.87 -5.99 -17.52
CA GLU A 38 21.61 -7.26 -17.49
C GLU A 38 20.62 -8.41 -17.27
N ILE A 39 20.76 -9.51 -18.04
CA ILE A 39 19.92 -10.70 -17.91
C ILE A 39 20.81 -11.94 -17.80
N THR A 40 20.61 -12.73 -16.76
CA THR A 40 21.27 -14.03 -16.55
C THR A 40 20.22 -15.13 -16.34
N ALA A 41 20.56 -16.37 -16.72
CA ALA A 41 19.67 -17.53 -16.63
C ALA A 41 20.46 -18.84 -16.61
N ASP A 42 19.90 -19.89 -16.03
CA ASP A 42 20.58 -21.17 -15.80
C ASP A 42 20.47 -22.17 -16.96
N ASP A 43 19.57 -21.96 -17.93
CA ASP A 43 19.34 -22.88 -19.05
C ASP A 43 19.71 -22.26 -20.40
N SER A 44 19.01 -21.19 -20.81
CA SER A 44 19.23 -20.59 -22.13
C SER A 44 18.94 -19.10 -22.14
N LEU A 45 19.66 -18.38 -23.00
CA LEU A 45 19.29 -17.06 -23.48
C LEU A 45 19.22 -17.13 -25.01
N GLU A 46 18.00 -17.05 -25.53
CA GLU A 46 17.70 -17.13 -26.96
C GLU A 46 17.45 -15.72 -27.51
N TRP A 47 17.99 -15.45 -28.71
CA TRP A 47 17.72 -14.21 -29.44
C TRP A 47 17.03 -14.52 -30.76
N HIS A 48 15.75 -14.18 -30.83
CA HIS A 48 14.89 -14.35 -32.01
C HIS A 48 14.86 -13.05 -32.82
N ARG A 49 15.75 -12.96 -33.82
CA ARG A 49 15.97 -11.73 -34.59
C ARG A 49 14.87 -11.42 -35.61
N THR A 50 14.18 -12.44 -36.12
CA THR A 50 13.10 -12.25 -37.10
C THR A 50 11.82 -11.82 -36.39
N GLU A 51 11.55 -12.42 -35.23
CA GLU A 51 10.39 -12.17 -34.39
C GLU A 51 10.60 -11.03 -33.37
N LEU A 52 11.82 -10.49 -33.30
CA LEU A 52 12.24 -9.34 -32.49
C LEU A 52 12.03 -9.52 -30.98
N TYR A 53 12.55 -10.62 -30.40
CA TYR A 53 12.55 -10.81 -28.95
C TYR A 53 13.75 -11.60 -28.41
N PHE A 54 14.00 -11.43 -27.11
CA PHE A 54 14.85 -12.31 -26.30
C PHE A 54 14.00 -13.19 -25.39
N ARG A 55 14.49 -14.40 -25.13
CA ARG A 55 13.88 -15.31 -24.17
C ARG A 55 14.95 -15.95 -23.28
N ALA A 56 14.86 -15.69 -22.00
CA ALA A 56 15.70 -16.30 -20.97
C ALA A 56 14.88 -17.34 -20.20
N GLN A 57 15.49 -18.49 -19.88
CA GLN A 57 14.80 -19.62 -19.25
C GLN A 57 15.57 -20.16 -18.04
N LYS A 58 14.80 -20.55 -17.01
CA LYS A 58 15.22 -21.14 -15.74
C LYS A 58 16.00 -20.18 -14.86
N ASN A 59 15.46 -19.87 -13.68
CA ASN A 59 16.09 -19.02 -12.67
C ASN A 59 16.64 -17.72 -13.29
N VAL A 60 15.77 -16.99 -13.99
CA VAL A 60 16.16 -15.76 -14.66
C VAL A 60 16.33 -14.65 -13.64
N HIS A 61 17.45 -13.92 -13.71
CA HIS A 61 17.71 -12.69 -12.97
C HIS A 61 17.94 -11.56 -13.97
N ALA A 62 17.03 -10.61 -13.99
CA ALA A 62 17.18 -9.38 -14.76
C ALA A 62 17.40 -8.19 -13.83
N VAL A 63 18.49 -7.46 -14.03
CA VAL A 63 18.91 -6.35 -13.17
C VAL A 63 18.98 -5.08 -13.99
N GLN A 64 18.35 -4.02 -13.49
CA GLN A 64 18.44 -2.68 -14.06
C GLN A 64 18.51 -1.64 -12.94
N GLY A 65 19.66 -0.97 -12.84
CA GLY A 65 19.98 -0.10 -11.71
C GLY A 65 19.82 -0.83 -10.37
N GLY A 66 19.02 -0.27 -9.46
CA GLY A 66 18.72 -0.85 -8.15
C GLY A 66 17.56 -1.85 -8.10
N THR A 67 17.02 -2.27 -9.25
CA THR A 67 15.87 -3.19 -9.33
C THR A 67 16.28 -4.54 -9.89
N THR A 68 15.82 -5.62 -9.25
CA THR A 68 16.02 -7.00 -9.69
C THR A 68 14.67 -7.67 -9.94
N LEU A 69 14.51 -8.29 -11.10
CA LEU A 69 13.40 -9.14 -11.48
C LEU A 69 13.87 -10.59 -11.52
N ILE A 70 13.23 -11.45 -10.74
CA ILE A 70 13.45 -12.89 -10.70
C ILE A 70 12.23 -13.59 -11.29
N SER A 71 12.43 -14.60 -12.14
CA SER A 71 11.34 -15.42 -12.70
C SER A 71 11.82 -16.76 -13.27
N ASP A 72 10.91 -17.65 -13.63
CA ASP A 72 11.28 -18.88 -14.34
C ASP A 72 11.57 -18.63 -15.83
N VAL A 73 10.82 -17.71 -16.46
CA VAL A 73 11.01 -17.31 -17.87
C VAL A 73 10.85 -15.81 -17.99
N LEU A 74 11.75 -15.18 -18.76
CA LEU A 74 11.64 -13.77 -19.14
C LEU A 74 11.63 -13.65 -20.66
N THR A 75 10.64 -12.94 -21.20
CA THR A 75 10.58 -12.56 -22.61
C THR A 75 10.69 -11.04 -22.73
N ALA A 76 11.68 -10.56 -23.48
CA ALA A 76 11.88 -9.14 -23.78
C ALA A 76 11.63 -8.89 -25.26
N ARG A 77 10.56 -8.19 -25.62
CA ARG A 77 10.28 -7.78 -27.00
C ARG A 77 10.89 -6.43 -27.28
N TYR A 78 11.52 -6.32 -28.45
CA TYR A 78 12.19 -5.11 -28.89
C TYR A 78 11.73 -4.70 -30.28
N ARG A 79 12.09 -3.49 -30.66
CA ARG A 79 11.99 -2.97 -32.02
C ARG A 79 13.33 -2.38 -32.43
N ASP A 80 13.55 -2.28 -33.74
CA ASP A 80 14.68 -1.51 -34.26
C ASP A 80 14.37 -0.02 -34.13
N GLY A 81 15.12 0.65 -33.24
CA GLY A 81 15.08 2.10 -33.04
C GLY A 81 16.17 2.81 -33.84
N LYS A 82 16.09 4.14 -33.88
CA LYS A 82 17.09 4.98 -34.57
C LYS A 82 18.49 4.86 -33.96
N GLU A 83 18.56 4.58 -32.66
CA GLU A 83 19.80 4.48 -31.88
C GLU A 83 20.17 3.03 -31.55
N GLY A 84 19.54 2.07 -32.24
CA GLY A 84 19.71 0.64 -32.01
C GLY A 84 18.46 0.01 -31.43
N MET A 85 18.66 -1.14 -30.77
CA MET A 85 17.58 -1.95 -30.23
C MET A 85 16.85 -1.24 -29.08
N ASP A 86 15.52 -1.24 -29.13
CA ASP A 86 14.66 -0.60 -28.14
C ASP A 86 13.65 -1.60 -27.55
N ILE A 87 13.78 -1.94 -26.27
CA ILE A 87 12.89 -2.88 -25.57
C ILE A 87 11.59 -2.16 -25.21
N HIS A 88 10.47 -2.61 -25.77
CA HIS A 88 9.16 -2.00 -25.51
C HIS A 88 8.29 -2.83 -24.55
N THR A 89 8.60 -4.12 -24.34
CA THR A 89 7.82 -4.98 -23.45
C THR A 89 8.67 -6.05 -22.77
N LEU A 90 8.51 -6.18 -21.45
CA LEU A 90 9.06 -7.27 -20.66
C LEU A 90 7.92 -8.12 -20.10
N GLN A 91 8.03 -9.44 -20.20
CA GLN A 91 7.10 -10.41 -19.62
C GLN A 91 7.86 -11.44 -18.81
N ALA A 92 7.52 -11.56 -17.54
CA ALA A 92 8.08 -12.52 -16.62
C ALA A 92 6.99 -13.52 -16.20
N ASP A 93 7.32 -14.80 -16.24
CA ASP A 93 6.42 -15.91 -15.98
C ASP A 93 7.06 -16.89 -15.01
N GLY A 94 6.28 -17.34 -14.03
CA GLY A 94 6.68 -18.27 -12.98
C GLY A 94 7.49 -17.61 -11.86
N HIS A 95 7.04 -17.83 -10.61
CA HIS A 95 7.72 -17.40 -9.38
C HIS A 95 8.26 -15.96 -9.41
N VAL A 96 7.49 -15.04 -9.98
CA VAL A 96 7.95 -13.67 -10.23
C VAL A 96 8.21 -12.96 -8.91
N GLN A 97 9.41 -12.39 -8.78
CA GLN A 97 9.76 -11.47 -7.70
C GLN A 97 10.36 -10.19 -8.28
N ILE A 98 9.88 -9.04 -7.84
CA ILE A 98 10.49 -7.74 -8.14
C ILE A 98 11.03 -7.18 -6.85
N ILE A 99 12.34 -6.98 -6.79
CA ILE A 99 13.08 -6.54 -5.62
C ILE A 99 13.64 -5.15 -5.91
N SER A 100 13.34 -4.20 -5.04
CA SER A 100 14.03 -2.91 -4.96
C SER A 100 14.71 -2.78 -3.60
N ALA A 101 15.40 -1.66 -3.35
CA ALA A 101 16.10 -1.44 -2.09
C ALA A 101 15.19 -1.55 -0.84
N GLN A 102 13.88 -1.34 -0.97
CA GLN A 102 12.98 -1.27 0.18
C GLN A 102 11.71 -2.11 0.06
N SER A 103 11.50 -2.75 -1.09
CA SER A 103 10.28 -3.50 -1.31
C SER A 103 10.52 -4.74 -2.14
N LYS A 104 9.67 -5.74 -1.91
CA LYS A 104 9.62 -6.98 -2.67
C LYS A 104 8.17 -7.24 -3.08
N ALA A 105 7.91 -7.29 -4.38
CA ALA A 105 6.63 -7.73 -4.93
C ALA A 105 6.75 -9.17 -5.41
N TYR A 106 5.70 -9.96 -5.21
CA TYR A 106 5.63 -11.37 -5.56
C TYR A 106 4.38 -11.65 -6.38
N GLY A 107 4.50 -12.49 -7.40
CA GLY A 107 3.40 -12.94 -8.23
C GLY A 107 3.77 -14.18 -9.04
N ASP A 108 2.88 -14.60 -9.92
CA ASP A 108 3.12 -15.70 -10.87
C ASP A 108 3.45 -15.16 -12.26
N HIS A 109 2.94 -13.98 -12.62
CA HIS A 109 3.18 -13.31 -13.90
C HIS A 109 3.35 -11.81 -13.70
N ALA A 110 4.24 -11.19 -14.47
CA ALA A 110 4.33 -9.74 -14.58
C ALA A 110 4.58 -9.30 -16.03
N THR A 111 3.90 -8.24 -16.46
CA THR A 111 4.14 -7.60 -17.75
C THR A 111 4.44 -6.12 -17.53
N TYR A 112 5.50 -5.62 -18.15
CA TYR A 112 5.85 -4.21 -18.18
C TYR A 112 5.85 -3.69 -19.62
N LYS A 113 4.96 -2.74 -19.90
CA LYS A 113 4.96 -1.96 -21.15
C LYS A 113 5.83 -0.73 -20.94
N VAL A 114 7.03 -0.77 -21.51
CA VAL A 114 8.06 0.26 -21.32
C VAL A 114 7.59 1.59 -21.89
N ASP A 115 7.01 1.60 -23.10
CA ASP A 115 6.54 2.83 -23.74
C ASP A 115 5.57 3.65 -22.86
N THR A 116 4.64 2.98 -22.18
CA THR A 116 3.62 3.63 -21.35
C THR A 116 3.97 3.69 -19.87
N GLY A 117 5.05 3.05 -19.43
CA GLY A 117 5.38 2.93 -18.01
C GLY A 117 4.37 2.07 -17.24
N TYR A 118 3.69 1.11 -17.87
CA TYR A 118 2.57 0.39 -17.26
C TYR A 118 2.94 -1.06 -16.90
N VAL A 119 2.80 -1.41 -15.62
CA VAL A 119 3.09 -2.75 -15.09
C VAL A 119 1.80 -3.41 -14.62
N VAL A 120 1.64 -4.69 -14.91
CA VAL A 120 0.61 -5.55 -14.31
C VAL A 120 1.28 -6.78 -13.74
N MET A 121 0.91 -7.15 -12.51
CA MET A 121 1.35 -8.38 -11.85
C MET A 121 0.12 -9.16 -11.35
N THR A 122 0.13 -10.47 -11.55
CA THR A 122 -0.95 -11.40 -11.16
C THR A 122 -0.37 -12.68 -10.56
N GLY A 123 -1.14 -13.38 -9.74
CA GLY A 123 -0.75 -14.70 -9.23
C GLY A 123 -1.46 -15.09 -7.94
N ARG A 124 -1.29 -16.34 -7.53
CA ARG A 124 -1.96 -16.91 -6.34
C ARG A 124 -1.45 -16.35 -5.02
N ASN A 125 -0.20 -15.89 -4.99
CA ASN A 125 0.46 -15.33 -3.80
C ASN A 125 0.86 -13.87 -4.02
N LEU A 126 -0.04 -13.12 -4.66
CA LEU A 126 0.17 -11.73 -5.03
C LEU A 126 0.27 -10.84 -3.79
N ARG A 127 1.49 -10.38 -3.51
CA ARG A 127 1.77 -9.51 -2.36
C ARG A 127 2.96 -8.59 -2.60
N LEU A 128 2.94 -7.45 -1.95
CA LEU A 128 4.03 -6.50 -1.86
C LEU A 128 4.40 -6.37 -0.39
N VAL A 129 5.69 -6.50 -0.10
CA VAL A 129 6.24 -6.35 1.24
C VAL A 129 7.20 -5.17 1.22
N SER A 130 7.03 -4.26 2.17
CA SER A 130 7.92 -3.14 2.44
C SER A 130 8.06 -2.99 3.96
N ASP A 131 9.01 -2.20 4.46
CA ASP A 131 9.32 -2.04 5.89
C ASP A 131 8.11 -2.17 6.86
N GLY A 132 7.98 -3.34 7.52
CA GLY A 132 6.92 -3.67 8.48
C GLY A 132 5.48 -3.73 7.92
N GLN A 133 5.31 -3.66 6.60
CA GLN A 133 4.02 -3.60 5.91
C GLN A 133 3.89 -4.69 4.84
N THR A 134 2.69 -5.25 4.71
CA THR A 134 2.32 -6.13 3.58
C THR A 134 1.05 -5.62 2.93
N VAL A 135 1.02 -5.62 1.61
CA VAL A 135 -0.18 -5.40 0.80
C VAL A 135 -0.41 -6.65 -0.04
N SER A 136 -1.63 -7.16 -0.09
CA SER A 136 -2.03 -8.28 -0.94
C SER A 136 -3.32 -7.97 -1.69
N ALA A 137 -3.55 -8.70 -2.78
CA ALA A 137 -4.79 -8.66 -3.53
C ALA A 137 -5.04 -10.01 -4.21
N ARG A 138 -6.29 -10.28 -4.56
CA ARG A 138 -6.69 -11.51 -5.23
C ARG A 138 -6.43 -11.46 -6.74
N ASP A 139 -6.72 -10.34 -7.39
CA ASP A 139 -6.81 -10.30 -8.86
C ASP A 139 -5.51 -9.80 -9.49
N LYS A 140 -5.06 -8.59 -9.14
CA LYS A 140 -3.86 -7.97 -9.74
C LYS A 140 -3.31 -6.79 -8.97
N PHE A 141 -2.04 -6.52 -9.20
CA PHE A 141 -1.41 -5.22 -8.99
C PHE A 141 -1.23 -4.52 -10.33
N GLN A 142 -1.54 -3.23 -10.37
CA GLN A 142 -1.31 -2.37 -11.54
C GLN A 142 -0.48 -1.17 -11.09
N TYR A 143 0.58 -0.86 -11.82
CA TYR A 143 1.46 0.26 -11.50
C TYR A 143 1.74 1.11 -12.73
N TRP A 144 1.42 2.40 -12.61
CA TRP A 144 1.78 3.42 -13.59
C TRP A 144 3.05 4.08 -13.09
N VAL A 145 4.18 3.61 -13.61
CA VAL A 145 5.52 4.05 -13.21
C VAL A 145 5.65 5.55 -13.41
N ASN A 146 5.24 6.10 -14.53
CA ASN A 146 5.39 7.54 -14.81
C ASN A 146 4.52 8.42 -13.89
N ASP A 147 3.40 7.88 -13.39
CA ASP A 147 2.45 8.63 -12.56
C ASP A 147 2.66 8.39 -11.06
N GLY A 148 3.53 7.44 -10.69
CA GLY A 148 3.69 7.02 -9.31
C GLY A 148 2.37 6.51 -8.71
N ARG A 149 1.59 5.72 -9.45
CA ARG A 149 0.27 5.25 -9.01
C ARG A 149 0.20 3.73 -8.99
N LEU A 150 -0.06 3.14 -7.82
CA LEU A 150 -0.20 1.71 -7.59
C LEU A 150 -1.66 1.38 -7.23
N GLU A 151 -2.23 0.36 -7.87
CA GLU A 151 -3.53 -0.21 -7.53
C GLU A 151 -3.40 -1.68 -7.16
N ALA A 152 -4.00 -2.06 -6.04
CA ALA A 152 -4.21 -3.44 -5.62
C ALA A 152 -5.69 -3.79 -5.75
N VAL A 153 -6.03 -4.78 -6.57
CA VAL A 153 -7.41 -5.01 -7.01
C VAL A 153 -7.89 -6.42 -6.64
N GLY A 154 -9.10 -6.48 -6.09
CA GLY A 154 -9.79 -7.71 -5.71
C GLY A 154 -9.48 -8.05 -4.26
N SER A 155 -10.41 -7.74 -3.35
CA SER A 155 -10.27 -8.00 -1.90
C SER A 155 -8.88 -7.62 -1.39
N ALA A 156 -8.47 -6.38 -1.67
CA ALA A 156 -7.17 -5.87 -1.32
C ALA A 156 -7.04 -5.70 0.19
N VAL A 157 -5.90 -6.13 0.74
CA VAL A 157 -5.59 -6.08 2.17
C VAL A 157 -4.25 -5.41 2.38
N ALA A 158 -4.19 -4.44 3.28
CA ALA A 158 -2.94 -3.89 3.79
C ALA A 158 -2.83 -4.16 5.29
N VAL A 159 -1.66 -4.62 5.74
CA VAL A 159 -1.37 -4.88 7.16
C VAL A 159 -0.07 -4.18 7.55
N ARG A 160 -0.07 -3.50 8.69
CA ARG A 160 1.11 -2.86 9.27
C ARG A 160 0.97 -2.72 10.78
N LEU A 161 1.97 -3.18 11.55
CA LEU A 161 2.05 -2.98 13.01
C LEU A 161 0.76 -3.32 13.80
N GLY A 162 -0.02 -4.30 13.34
CA GLY A 162 -1.29 -4.70 13.96
C GLY A 162 -2.54 -4.04 13.38
N ASP A 163 -2.38 -2.99 12.57
CA ASP A 163 -3.47 -2.39 11.81
C ASP A 163 -3.71 -3.14 10.50
N ARG A 164 -4.97 -3.21 10.08
CA ARG A 164 -5.43 -3.89 8.88
C ARG A 164 -6.47 -3.06 8.14
N ILE A 165 -6.27 -2.86 6.84
CA ILE A 165 -7.25 -2.26 5.93
C ILE A 165 -7.69 -3.33 4.95
N GLU A 166 -8.99 -3.48 4.75
CA GLU A 166 -9.60 -4.35 3.75
C GLU A 166 -10.54 -3.52 2.88
N ALA A 167 -10.50 -3.72 1.56
CA ALA A 167 -11.38 -3.07 0.60
C ALA A 167 -11.42 -3.85 -0.72
N ASP A 168 -12.34 -3.51 -1.63
CA ASP A 168 -12.33 -4.09 -2.99
C ASP A 168 -11.07 -3.68 -3.75
N LYS A 169 -10.58 -2.46 -3.50
CA LYS A 169 -9.36 -1.92 -4.09
C LYS A 169 -8.62 -0.97 -3.15
N LEU A 170 -7.30 -1.04 -3.17
CA LEU A 170 -6.41 -0.03 -2.58
C LEU A 170 -5.67 0.73 -3.69
N ILE A 171 -5.60 2.05 -3.58
CA ILE A 171 -4.91 2.93 -4.53
C ILE A 171 -3.90 3.78 -3.77
N ALA A 172 -2.62 3.66 -4.10
CA ALA A 172 -1.56 4.48 -3.55
C ALA A 172 -1.00 5.41 -4.64
N THR A 173 -0.95 6.71 -4.35
CA THR A 173 -0.30 7.71 -5.20
C THR A 173 0.94 8.22 -4.49
N PHE A 174 2.06 8.28 -5.18
CA PHE A 174 3.34 8.71 -4.66
C PHE A 174 3.79 10.03 -5.29
N THR A 175 4.51 10.85 -4.53
CA THR A 175 5.29 11.96 -5.07
C THR A 175 6.75 11.58 -5.16
N GLU A 176 7.43 12.05 -6.20
CA GLU A 176 8.86 11.85 -6.41
C GLU A 176 9.63 13.12 -6.03
N ASP A 177 10.69 12.99 -5.24
CA ASP A 177 11.60 14.10 -4.94
C ASP A 177 12.70 14.26 -6.00
N LYS A 178 13.56 15.26 -5.83
CA LYS A 178 14.65 15.56 -6.78
C LYS A 178 15.69 14.45 -6.91
N GLN A 179 15.74 13.50 -5.97
CA GLN A 179 16.62 12.34 -6.00
C GLN A 179 15.94 11.09 -6.57
N GLY A 180 14.73 11.21 -7.14
CA GLY A 180 13.97 10.06 -7.66
C GLY A 180 13.27 9.24 -6.58
N LYS A 181 13.28 9.75 -5.34
CA LYS A 181 12.72 9.07 -4.18
C LYS A 181 11.21 9.22 -4.17
N ARG A 182 10.47 8.12 -4.05
CA ARG A 182 9.00 8.16 -3.95
C ARG A 182 8.54 8.06 -2.51
N THR A 183 7.69 9.01 -2.13
CA THR A 183 7.00 9.07 -0.84
C THR A 183 5.50 9.00 -1.06
N LEU A 184 4.78 8.32 -0.16
CA LEU A 184 3.33 8.18 -0.27
C LEU A 184 2.68 9.56 -0.11
N LYS A 185 1.87 9.95 -1.08
CA LYS A 185 1.09 11.20 -1.10
C LYS A 185 -0.33 10.97 -0.61
N LYS A 186 -0.96 9.92 -1.14
CA LYS A 186 -2.37 9.61 -0.93
C LYS A 186 -2.59 8.11 -0.94
N LEU A 187 -3.41 7.62 -0.02
CA LEU A 187 -3.91 6.24 -0.01
C LEU A 187 -5.43 6.27 -0.04
N GLU A 188 -6.03 5.46 -0.91
CA GLU A 188 -7.48 5.30 -1.02
C GLU A 188 -7.85 3.83 -0.86
N ALA A 189 -8.82 3.54 -0.01
CA ALA A 189 -9.49 2.25 0.08
C ALA A 189 -10.90 2.40 -0.45
N VAL A 190 -11.26 1.63 -1.47
CA VAL A 190 -12.50 1.80 -2.22
C VAL A 190 -13.30 0.50 -2.20
N GLY A 191 -14.56 0.60 -1.80
CA GLY A 191 -15.51 -0.51 -1.75
C GLY A 191 -15.34 -1.37 -0.51
N ALA A 192 -16.45 -1.60 0.22
CA ALA A 192 -16.51 -2.45 1.41
C ALA A 192 -15.35 -2.23 2.39
N VAL A 193 -15.06 -0.97 2.72
CA VAL A 193 -13.88 -0.61 3.51
C VAL A 193 -14.07 -1.07 4.95
N VAL A 194 -13.12 -1.84 5.46
CA VAL A 194 -12.99 -2.21 6.87
C VAL A 194 -11.58 -1.89 7.33
N ILE A 195 -11.45 -1.05 8.36
CA ILE A 195 -10.18 -0.76 9.01
C ILE A 195 -10.24 -1.31 10.43
N THR A 196 -9.32 -2.19 10.77
CA THR A 196 -9.19 -2.77 12.09
C THR A 196 -7.88 -2.32 12.72
N THR A 197 -7.94 -1.83 13.95
CA THR A 197 -6.78 -1.54 14.79
C THR A 197 -6.88 -2.36 16.08
N PRO A 198 -5.89 -2.32 16.98
CA PRO A 198 -5.96 -3.03 18.26
C PRO A 198 -7.16 -2.65 19.14
N THR A 199 -7.77 -1.48 18.93
CA THR A 199 -8.83 -0.96 19.82
C THR A 199 -10.18 -0.75 19.13
N GLU A 200 -10.22 -0.75 17.80
CA GLU A 200 -11.40 -0.32 17.06
C GLU A 200 -11.53 -0.98 15.68
N ILE A 201 -12.79 -1.00 15.21
CA ILE A 201 -13.15 -1.39 13.86
C ILE A 201 -13.94 -0.24 13.24
N LEU A 202 -13.51 0.19 12.06
CA LEU A 202 -14.12 1.24 11.26
C LEU A 202 -14.65 0.61 9.97
N MET A 203 -15.83 1.03 9.55
CA MET A 203 -16.46 0.56 8.32
C MET A 203 -16.95 1.76 7.51
N GLY A 204 -16.89 1.65 6.19
CA GLY A 204 -17.44 2.62 5.25
C GLY A 204 -17.31 2.16 3.80
N GLU A 205 -17.54 3.07 2.85
CA GLU A 205 -17.46 2.76 1.41
C GLU A 205 -16.17 3.26 0.76
N LEU A 206 -15.63 4.35 1.28
CA LEU A 206 -14.40 4.98 0.79
C LEU A 206 -13.61 5.51 1.98
N ALA A 207 -12.33 5.13 2.08
CA ALA A 207 -11.40 5.80 2.98
C ALA A 207 -10.30 6.48 2.17
N ILE A 208 -9.98 7.72 2.53
CA ILE A 208 -8.93 8.52 1.89
C ILE A 208 -7.98 8.99 2.99
N TYR A 209 -6.69 8.77 2.80
CA TYR A 209 -5.64 9.32 3.62
C TYR A 209 -4.74 10.23 2.78
N GLN A 210 -4.43 11.40 3.32
CA GLN A 210 -3.60 12.43 2.70
C GLN A 210 -2.36 12.66 3.56
N ALA A 211 -1.17 12.39 3.01
CA ALA A 211 0.09 12.41 3.77
C ALA A 211 0.58 13.82 4.12
N ASP A 212 0.22 14.82 3.32
CA ASP A 212 0.61 16.23 3.49
C ASP A 212 -0.05 16.88 4.72
N THR A 213 -1.32 16.56 4.94
CA THR A 213 -2.14 17.06 6.06
C THR A 213 -2.22 16.07 7.22
N ASN A 214 -1.75 14.84 7.01
CA ASN A 214 -1.88 13.71 7.92
C ASN A 214 -3.34 13.48 8.38
N ILE A 215 -4.28 13.64 7.44
CA ILE A 215 -5.72 13.46 7.68
C ILE A 215 -6.21 12.20 6.98
N ALA A 216 -6.96 11.38 7.72
CA ALA A 216 -7.74 10.27 7.18
C ALA A 216 -9.24 10.63 7.21
N GLU A 217 -9.95 10.32 6.14
CA GLU A 217 -11.39 10.46 6.04
C GLU A 217 -12.03 9.15 5.62
N ILE A 218 -13.20 8.85 6.15
CA ILE A 218 -14.04 7.73 5.75
C ILE A 218 -15.39 8.29 5.36
N HIS A 219 -15.94 7.81 4.25
CA HIS A 219 -17.17 8.26 3.64
C HIS A 219 -18.09 7.08 3.35
N GLY A 220 -19.39 7.35 3.40
CA GLY A 220 -20.45 6.40 3.06
C GLY A 220 -20.72 5.42 4.21
N ASN A 221 -21.89 5.56 4.84
CA ASN A 221 -22.39 4.63 5.86
C ASN A 221 -21.36 4.32 6.96
N VAL A 222 -20.70 5.36 7.48
CA VAL A 222 -19.60 5.21 8.44
C VAL A 222 -20.10 4.62 9.74
N LYS A 223 -19.45 3.53 10.15
CA LYS A 223 -19.66 2.88 11.45
C LYS A 223 -18.34 2.66 12.14
N ILE A 224 -18.27 3.07 13.39
CA ILE A 224 -17.11 2.89 14.25
C ILE A 224 -17.53 2.08 15.47
N LYS A 225 -16.81 1.02 15.77
CA LYS A 225 -16.98 0.20 16.96
C LYS A 225 -15.70 0.20 17.78
N ARG A 226 -15.80 0.60 19.05
CA ARG A 226 -14.69 0.57 20.01
C ARG A 226 -15.18 -0.06 21.31
N GLY A 227 -14.75 -1.30 21.58
CA GLY A 227 -15.35 -2.10 22.64
C GLY A 227 -16.88 -2.20 22.44
N PRO A 228 -17.71 -1.81 23.43
CA PRO A 228 -19.16 -1.76 23.25
C PRO A 228 -19.65 -0.44 22.66
N ASN A 229 -18.81 0.59 22.55
CA ASN A 229 -19.22 1.89 22.04
C ASN A 229 -19.40 1.82 20.51
N ILE A 230 -20.45 2.46 20.01
CA ILE A 230 -20.80 2.50 18.59
C ILE A 230 -21.04 3.95 18.16
N LEU A 231 -20.42 4.37 17.07
CA LEU A 231 -20.66 5.65 16.41
C LEU A 231 -21.12 5.40 14.97
N GLU A 232 -22.14 6.13 14.52
CA GLU A 232 -22.69 6.06 13.17
C GLU A 232 -22.85 7.47 12.59
N GLY A 233 -22.51 7.63 11.31
CA GLY A 233 -22.60 8.88 10.56
C GLY A 233 -22.32 8.66 9.07
N ASP A 234 -22.31 9.74 8.28
CA ASP A 234 -22.12 9.67 6.83
C ASP A 234 -20.65 9.83 6.45
N ARG A 235 -19.90 10.56 7.28
CA ARG A 235 -18.45 10.72 7.14
C ARG A 235 -17.77 10.82 8.51
N ALA A 236 -16.54 10.33 8.58
CA ALA A 236 -15.63 10.56 9.70
C ALA A 236 -14.32 11.14 9.20
N GLN A 237 -13.69 11.98 10.02
CA GLN A 237 -12.39 12.57 9.78
C GLN A 237 -11.53 12.35 11.03
N VAL A 238 -10.29 11.98 10.81
CA VAL A 238 -9.25 11.81 11.83
C VAL A 238 -8.07 12.66 11.43
N ASN A 239 -7.63 13.55 12.31
CA ASN A 239 -6.33 14.20 12.18
C ASN A 239 -5.32 13.42 13.03
N LEU A 240 -4.30 12.85 12.38
CA LEU A 240 -3.35 11.94 13.02
C LEU A 240 -2.25 12.67 13.81
N ASP A 241 -2.04 13.97 13.56
CA ASP A 241 -1.11 14.78 14.35
C ASP A 241 -1.69 15.10 15.73
N THR A 242 -2.96 15.50 15.76
CA THR A 242 -3.66 15.94 16.98
C THR A 242 -4.41 14.79 17.67
N ASN A 243 -4.58 13.66 16.99
CA ASN A 243 -5.44 12.54 17.40
C ASN A 243 -6.91 12.96 17.64
N ILE A 244 -7.37 14.02 16.97
CA ILE A 244 -8.75 14.48 17.05
C ILE A 244 -9.56 13.82 15.95
N SER A 245 -10.68 13.19 16.33
CA SER A 245 -11.66 12.67 15.39
C SER A 245 -13.00 13.36 15.46
N LYS A 246 -13.61 13.51 14.29
CA LYS A 246 -14.91 14.12 14.08
C LYS A 246 -15.74 13.20 13.23
N ILE A 247 -16.97 12.94 13.66
CA ILE A 247 -17.97 12.24 12.87
C ILE A 247 -19.07 13.24 12.50
N PHE A 248 -19.61 13.10 11.31
CA PHE A 248 -20.59 14.02 10.77
C PHE A 248 -21.75 13.23 10.16
N GLY A 249 -22.97 13.70 10.37
CA GLY A 249 -24.15 13.18 9.68
C GLY A 249 -24.23 13.71 8.25
N GLY A 250 -25.20 13.20 7.49
CA GLY A 250 -25.44 13.62 6.11
C GLY A 250 -25.81 15.10 5.93
N SER A 251 -25.75 15.56 4.69
CA SER A 251 -26.22 16.90 4.30
C SER A 251 -27.75 16.97 4.30
N GLY A 252 -28.32 17.89 5.10
CA GLY A 252 -29.78 18.16 5.18
C GLY A 252 -30.28 18.34 6.62
N GLU A 253 -31.56 18.70 6.78
CA GLU A 253 -32.20 18.91 8.10
C GLU A 253 -32.23 17.64 8.98
N THR A 254 -31.92 16.48 8.41
CA THR A 254 -31.91 15.15 9.06
C THR A 254 -30.52 14.60 9.32
N GLY A 255 -29.46 15.36 9.03
CA GLY A 255 -28.06 14.95 9.19
C GLY A 255 -27.66 14.72 10.65
N ARG A 256 -28.01 13.57 11.22
CA ARG A 256 -27.75 13.25 12.62
C ARG A 256 -26.63 12.24 12.75
N VAL A 257 -25.65 12.57 13.58
CA VAL A 257 -24.70 11.59 14.12
C VAL A 257 -25.41 10.82 15.24
N ARG A 258 -25.13 9.52 15.34
CA ARG A 258 -25.56 8.70 16.46
C ARG A 258 -24.35 8.13 17.20
N GLY A 259 -24.30 8.33 18.51
CA GLY A 259 -23.32 7.71 19.39
C GLY A 259 -24.03 6.96 20.50
N VAL A 260 -23.65 5.69 20.71
CA VAL A 260 -24.08 4.88 21.85
C VAL A 260 -22.85 4.59 22.69
N PHE A 261 -22.87 5.07 23.93
CA PHE A 261 -21.77 4.95 24.88
C PHE A 261 -22.20 4.11 26.07
N TYR A 262 -21.33 3.21 26.48
CA TYR A 262 -21.53 2.36 27.64
C TYR A 262 -20.52 2.77 28.73
N PRO A 263 -20.94 3.57 29.73
CA PRO A 263 -20.05 4.00 30.81
C PRO A 263 -19.50 2.79 31.59
N GLY A 264 -18.20 2.77 31.85
CA GLY A 264 -17.53 1.73 32.66
C GLY A 264 -16.97 0.54 31.88
N SER A 265 -17.05 0.53 30.55
CA SER A 265 -16.54 -0.57 29.72
C SER A 265 -15.11 -0.40 29.21
N GLU A 266 -14.44 0.70 29.54
CA GLU A 266 -13.01 0.86 29.28
C GLU A 266 -12.23 0.28 30.46
N THR A 267 -11.61 -0.88 30.25
CA THR A 267 -10.58 -1.38 31.16
C THR A 267 -9.41 -0.40 31.13
N LYS A 268 -9.19 0.32 32.24
CA LYS A 268 -7.96 1.10 32.44
C LYS A 268 -6.75 0.18 32.14
N PRO A 269 -5.75 0.64 31.38
CA PRO A 269 -4.49 -0.08 31.27
C PRO A 269 -3.98 -0.36 32.68
N LYS A 270 -3.84 -1.64 33.03
CA LYS A 270 -3.26 -2.05 34.31
C LYS A 270 -1.76 -1.80 34.19
N ILE A 271 -1.29 -0.67 34.69
CA ILE A 271 0.16 -0.43 34.86
C ILE A 271 0.58 -1.36 35.98
N GLU A 272 1.14 -2.53 35.63
CA GLU A 272 1.77 -3.39 36.60
C GLU A 272 3.09 -2.73 37.05
N PRO A 273 3.32 -2.56 38.36
CA PRO A 273 4.60 -2.09 38.86
C PRO A 273 5.70 -3.02 38.35
N ILE A 274 6.77 -2.44 37.82
CA ILE A 274 8.00 -3.17 37.55
C ILE A 274 8.41 -3.84 38.87
N PRO A 275 8.57 -5.18 38.92
CA PRO A 275 9.07 -5.83 40.13
C PRO A 275 10.42 -5.21 40.48
N ASN A 276 10.54 -4.74 41.73
CA ASN A 276 11.83 -4.30 42.23
C ASN A 276 12.80 -5.47 42.12
N ALA A 277 13.94 -5.24 41.47
CA ALA A 277 15.06 -6.17 41.50
C ALA A 277 15.56 -6.24 42.95
N GLU A 278 15.38 -7.40 43.59
CA GLU A 278 16.19 -7.82 44.74
C GLU A 278 17.54 -8.35 44.27
#